data_AF-A0A5Q4SC45-F1
#
_entry.id   AF-A0A5Q4SC45-F1
#
_cell.length_a   1.000
_cell.length_b   1.000
_cell.length_c   1.000
_cell.angle_alpha   90.00
_cell.angle_beta   90.00
_cell.angle_gamma   90.00
#
_symmetry.space_group_name_H-M   'P 1'
#
loop_
_entity.id
_entity.type
_entity.pdbx_description
1 polymer ?
#
loop_
_entity_poly.entity_id
_entity_poly.type
_entity_poly.pdbx_seq_one_letter_code
_entity_poly.pdbx_strand_id
1 'polypeptide(L)'
;MTVAADSATGAASLVQSVDWLAVAPPVIAASVALIVLVADLFVGERHKPLLGYGAVAGLVAALAMLVPLRAGDRSTFCLTDGSQACSYTADHFALVIQALVLGGALLTALLSIGDTRKLPAGEF
;
A
#
# COMPACT_ATOMS: atom_id res chain seq x y z
N MET A 1 -24.73 49.27 -14.79
CA MET A 1 -23.57 48.46 -15.20
C MET A 1 -23.49 47.30 -14.22
N THR A 2 -23.92 46.13 -14.65
CA THR A 2 -23.99 44.88 -13.87
C THR A 2 -22.65 44.18 -13.88
N VAL A 3 -22.09 43.87 -12.70
CA VAL A 3 -21.03 42.86 -12.57
C VAL A 3 -21.59 41.77 -11.67
N ALA A 4 -22.06 40.71 -12.32
CA ALA A 4 -22.30 39.41 -11.72
C ALA A 4 -21.08 38.52 -12.01
N ALA A 5 -20.85 37.56 -11.11
CA ALA A 5 -19.97 36.40 -11.26
C ALA A 5 -18.45 36.64 -11.15
N ASP A 6 -17.95 36.67 -9.91
CA ASP A 6 -16.62 36.08 -9.63
C ASP A 6 -16.62 35.18 -8.38
N SER A 7 -17.81 34.74 -7.96
CA SER A 7 -18.01 33.92 -6.76
C SER A 7 -17.68 32.43 -6.96
N ALA A 8 -17.07 32.04 -8.10
CA ALA A 8 -16.92 30.65 -8.50
C ALA A 8 -15.46 30.18 -8.75
N THR A 9 -14.46 31.03 -8.51
CA THR A 9 -13.05 30.72 -8.85
C THR A 9 -12.18 30.39 -7.63
N GLY A 10 -12.76 30.23 -6.44
CA GLY A 10 -12.03 30.24 -5.17
C GLY A 10 -12.49 29.24 -4.11
N ALA A 11 -13.10 28.11 -4.49
CA ALA A 11 -13.08 26.96 -3.59
C ALA A 11 -11.65 26.40 -3.61
N ALA A 12 -10.75 27.01 -2.83
CA ALA A 12 -9.48 26.36 -2.51
C ALA A 12 -9.84 24.96 -1.99
N SER A 13 -9.44 23.93 -2.74
CA SER A 13 -9.71 22.55 -2.34
C SER A 13 -9.06 22.33 -0.98
N LEU A 14 -9.87 22.34 0.08
CA LEU A 14 -9.47 21.89 1.42
C LEU A 14 -9.05 20.40 1.40
N VAL A 15 -9.38 19.70 0.31
CA VAL A 15 -8.95 18.33 0.05
C VAL A 15 -7.56 18.38 -0.57
N GLN A 16 -6.57 18.01 0.23
CA GLN A 16 -5.21 17.75 -0.19
C GLN A 16 -5.21 16.69 -1.30
N SER A 17 -4.60 17.01 -2.45
CA SER A 17 -4.53 16.06 -3.58
C SER A 17 -3.67 14.86 -3.21
N VAL A 18 -4.15 13.65 -3.56
CA VAL A 18 -3.46 12.39 -3.30
C VAL A 18 -2.95 11.79 -4.60
N ASP A 19 -1.63 11.66 -4.75
CA ASP A 19 -1.05 10.79 -5.78
C ASP A 19 -1.17 9.33 -5.32
N TRP A 20 -2.22 8.67 -5.79
CA TRP A 20 -2.51 7.27 -5.49
C TRP A 20 -1.44 6.31 -5.99
N LEU A 21 -0.69 6.68 -7.05
CA LEU A 21 0.39 5.86 -7.56
C LEU A 21 1.58 5.88 -6.59
N ALA A 22 1.91 7.06 -6.04
CA ALA A 22 3.00 7.22 -5.06
C ALA A 22 2.81 6.36 -3.79
N VAL A 23 1.55 6.13 -3.39
CA VAL A 23 1.19 5.34 -2.20
C VAL A 23 0.70 3.92 -2.52
N ALA A 24 0.68 3.52 -3.80
CA ALA A 24 0.14 2.22 -4.20
C ALA A 24 0.84 1.02 -3.52
N PRO A 25 2.19 0.94 -3.44
CA PRO A 25 2.86 -0.19 -2.80
C PRO A 25 2.44 -0.43 -1.34
N PRO A 26 2.50 0.56 -0.42
CA PRO A 26 2.06 0.34 0.96
C PRO A 26 0.55 0.15 1.09
N VAL A 27 -0.27 0.81 0.26
CA VAL A 27 -1.74 0.64 0.31
C VAL A 27 -2.15 -0.77 -0.10
N ILE A 28 -1.52 -1.35 -1.13
CA ILE A 28 -1.75 -2.75 -1.52
C ILE A 28 -1.38 -3.70 -0.39
N ALA A 29 -0.20 -3.53 0.21
CA ALA A 29 0.24 -4.38 1.32
C ALA A 29 -0.74 -4.32 2.51
N ALA A 30 -1.15 -3.11 2.92
CA ALA A 30 -2.07 -2.91 4.04
C ALA A 30 -3.47 -3.46 3.75
N SER A 31 -4.01 -3.19 2.56
CA SER A 31 -5.34 -3.67 2.17
C SER A 31 -5.39 -5.19 2.06
N VAL A 32 -4.38 -5.84 1.47
CA VAL A 32 -4.30 -7.31 1.42
C VAL A 32 -4.18 -7.89 2.82
N ALA A 33 -3.34 -7.32 3.69
CA ALA A 33 -3.24 -7.78 5.07
C ALA A 33 -4.58 -7.72 5.81
N LEU A 34 -5.33 -6.62 5.65
CA LEU A 34 -6.67 -6.49 6.22
C LEU A 34 -7.65 -7.50 5.63
N ILE A 35 -7.65 -7.71 4.31
CA ILE A 35 -8.52 -8.70 3.65
C ILE A 35 -8.21 -10.11 4.15
N VAL A 36 -6.93 -10.47 4.25
CA VAL A 36 -6.49 -11.77 4.76
C VAL A 36 -6.91 -11.96 6.21
N LEU A 37 -6.74 -10.94 7.07
CA LEU A 37 -7.16 -10.98 8.47
C LEU A 37 -8.67 -11.15 8.63
N VAL A 38 -9.45 -10.40 7.84
CA VAL A 38 -10.91 -10.53 7.86
C VAL A 38 -11.32 -11.91 7.32
N ALA A 39 -10.69 -12.39 6.27
CA ALA A 39 -10.98 -13.71 5.70
C ALA A 39 -10.63 -14.85 6.67
N ASP A 40 -9.53 -14.75 7.41
CA ASP A 40 -9.13 -15.75 8.42
C ASP A 40 -10.22 -15.98 9.48
N LEU A 41 -11.01 -14.95 9.81
CA LEU A 41 -12.13 -15.06 10.75
C LEU A 41 -13.26 -15.97 10.24
N PHE A 42 -13.42 -16.12 8.92
CA PHE A 42 -14.57 -16.80 8.31
C PHE A 42 -14.19 -18.06 7.51
N VAL A 43 -12.92 -18.21 7.10
CA VAL A 43 -12.47 -19.31 6.25
C VAL A 43 -12.24 -20.57 7.09
N GLY A 44 -12.93 -21.65 6.74
CA GLY A 44 -12.77 -22.94 7.43
C GLY A 44 -11.38 -23.56 7.25
N GLU A 45 -10.96 -24.41 8.19
CA GLU A 45 -9.61 -25.01 8.30
C GLU A 45 -9.05 -25.55 6.98
N ARG A 46 -9.89 -26.21 6.17
CA ARG A 46 -9.48 -26.81 4.89
C ARG A 46 -8.97 -25.80 3.86
N HIS A 47 -9.36 -24.54 3.98
CA HIS A 47 -9.06 -23.48 3.03
C HIS A 47 -8.06 -22.45 3.58
N LYS A 48 -7.62 -22.58 4.83
CA LYS A 48 -6.61 -21.68 5.43
C LYS A 48 -5.30 -21.57 4.63
N PRO A 49 -4.80 -22.62 3.93
CA PRO A 49 -3.63 -22.45 3.08
C PRO A 49 -3.80 -21.39 1.97
N LEU A 50 -5.03 -21.13 1.51
CA LEU A 50 -5.31 -20.11 0.51
C LEU A 50 -5.02 -18.69 1.03
N LEU A 51 -5.13 -18.45 2.33
CA LEU A 51 -4.81 -17.16 2.95
C LEU A 51 -3.31 -16.85 2.84
N GLY A 52 -2.46 -17.86 3.07
CA GLY A 52 -1.01 -17.74 2.89
C GLY A 52 -0.63 -17.42 1.44
N TYR A 53 -1.23 -18.11 0.46
CA TYR A 53 -1.03 -17.79 -0.96
C TYR A 53 -1.58 -16.40 -1.33
N GLY A 54 -2.69 -15.97 -0.73
CA GLY A 54 -3.24 -14.63 -0.90
C GLY A 54 -2.29 -13.54 -0.39
N ALA A 55 -1.69 -13.73 0.78
CA ALA A 55 -0.69 -12.83 1.33
C ALA A 55 0.56 -12.73 0.42
N VAL A 56 1.06 -13.87 -0.07
CA VAL A 56 2.17 -13.91 -1.04
C VAL A 56 1.81 -13.15 -2.32
N ALA A 57 0.63 -13.38 -2.89
CA ALA A 57 0.17 -12.68 -4.10
C ALA A 57 0.08 -11.16 -3.88
N GLY A 58 -0.40 -10.71 -2.72
CA GLY A 58 -0.44 -9.29 -2.36
C GLY A 58 0.93 -8.66 -2.22
N LEU A 59 1.89 -9.36 -1.60
CA LEU A 59 3.27 -8.91 -1.47
C LEU A 59 3.95 -8.80 -2.85
N VAL A 60 3.71 -9.76 -3.74
CA VAL A 60 4.17 -9.69 -5.14
C VAL A 60 3.55 -8.50 -5.88
N ALA A 61 2.25 -8.25 -5.71
CA ALA A 61 1.58 -7.11 -6.32
C ALA A 61 2.13 -5.76 -5.79
N ALA A 62 2.39 -5.66 -4.49
CA ALA A 62 2.99 -4.48 -3.88
C ALA A 62 4.42 -4.23 -4.42
N LEU A 63 5.24 -5.28 -4.55
CA LEU A 63 6.56 -5.20 -5.17
C LEU A 63 6.49 -4.79 -6.64
N ALA A 64 5.54 -5.33 -7.40
CA ALA A 64 5.33 -4.98 -8.80
C ALA A 64 4.98 -3.50 -8.97
N MET A 65 4.24 -2.91 -8.02
CA MET A 65 3.96 -1.47 -8.02
C MET A 65 5.19 -0.58 -7.79
N LEU A 66 6.33 -1.11 -7.36
CA LEU A 66 7.57 -0.32 -7.32
C LEU A 66 8.15 -0.05 -8.72
N VAL A 67 7.80 -0.87 -9.73
CA VAL A 67 8.32 -0.74 -11.10
C VAL A 67 7.97 0.61 -11.75
N PRO A 68 6.68 1.03 -11.81
CA PRO A 68 6.34 2.33 -12.41
C PRO A 68 6.92 3.53 -11.63
N LEU A 69 7.20 3.37 -10.33
CA LEU A 69 7.77 4.44 -9.50
C LEU A 69 9.28 4.63 -9.70
N ARG A 70 9.96 3.75 -10.44
CA ARG A 70 11.39 3.91 -10.76
C ARG A 70 11.66 5.16 -11.62
N ALA A 71 10.66 5.63 -12.36
CA ALA A 71 10.77 6.76 -13.28
C ALA A 71 10.46 8.08 -12.57
N GLY A 72 11.44 8.61 -11.84
CA GLY A 72 11.37 9.89 -11.15
C GLY A 72 10.69 9.84 -9.79
N ASP A 73 10.84 10.93 -9.02
CA ASP A 73 10.30 11.02 -7.68
C ASP A 73 8.85 11.52 -7.71
N ARG A 74 8.03 11.01 -6.78
CA ARG A 74 6.63 11.46 -6.62
C ARG A 74 6.38 11.93 -5.21
N SER A 75 5.79 13.11 -5.05
CA SER A 75 5.36 13.63 -3.75
C SER A 75 3.84 13.69 -3.66
N THR A 76 3.32 13.40 -2.48
CA THR A 76 1.89 13.52 -2.20
C THR A 76 1.69 14.06 -0.79
N PHE A 77 0.45 14.40 -0.48
CA PHE A 77 0.08 14.99 0.78
C PHE A 77 0.78 16.33 1.04
N CYS A 78 0.71 17.22 0.05
CA CYS A 78 1.35 18.53 0.08
C CYS A 78 0.42 19.61 0.65
N LEU A 79 0.98 20.51 1.45
CA LEU A 79 0.25 21.64 2.02
C LEU A 79 -0.25 22.58 0.91
N THR A 80 -1.45 23.13 1.10
CA THR A 80 -2.10 24.06 0.15
C THR A 80 -1.83 25.54 0.48
N ASP A 81 -1.11 25.82 1.57
CA ASP A 81 -0.92 27.16 2.15
C ASP A 81 0.31 27.92 1.63
N GLY A 82 0.95 27.43 0.56
CA GLY A 82 2.10 28.08 -0.07
C GLY A 82 3.46 27.54 0.37
N SER A 83 3.51 26.64 1.35
CA SER A 83 4.70 25.82 1.61
C SER A 83 4.79 24.69 0.57
N GLN A 84 5.95 24.51 -0.08
CA GLN A 84 6.21 23.37 -0.99
C GLN A 84 6.51 22.07 -0.22
N ALA A 85 6.03 21.96 1.02
CA ALA A 85 6.31 20.84 1.90
C ALA A 85 5.25 19.74 1.70
N CYS A 86 5.71 18.52 1.45
CA CYS A 86 4.88 17.34 1.28
C CYS A 86 5.19 16.32 2.37
N SER A 87 4.15 15.69 2.94
CA SER A 87 4.34 14.72 4.03
C SER A 87 4.89 13.37 3.55
N TYR A 88 4.82 13.06 2.26
CA TYR A 88 5.32 11.81 1.71
C TYR A 88 5.99 12.02 0.36
N THR A 89 7.16 11.42 0.20
CA THR A 89 7.94 11.39 -1.05
C THR A 89 8.33 9.95 -1.37
N ALA A 90 7.88 9.44 -2.50
CA ALA A 90 8.39 8.21 -3.10
C ALA A 90 9.62 8.56 -3.94
N ASP A 91 10.76 8.68 -3.27
CA ASP A 91 12.06 8.89 -3.89
C ASP A 91 12.84 7.57 -4.01
N HIS A 92 14.01 7.62 -4.65
CA HIS A 92 14.83 6.43 -4.84
C HIS A 92 15.17 5.71 -3.52
N PHE A 93 15.44 6.46 -2.45
CA PHE A 93 15.75 5.89 -1.14
C PHE A 93 14.54 5.13 -0.57
N ALA A 94 13.36 5.75 -0.56
CA ALA A 94 12.12 5.14 -0.11
C ALA A 94 11.82 3.86 -0.90
N LEU A 95 12.00 3.87 -2.23
CA LEU A 95 11.77 2.69 -3.06
C LEU A 95 12.72 1.53 -2.75
N VAL A 96 14.00 1.81 -2.45
CA VAL A 96 14.96 0.77 -2.04
C VAL A 96 14.55 0.17 -0.71
N ILE A 97 14.21 0.99 0.28
CA ILE A 97 13.76 0.50 1.59
C ILE A 97 12.47 -0.30 1.47
N GLN A 98 11.50 0.17 0.68
CA GLN A 98 10.26 -0.56 0.40
C GLN A 98 10.55 -1.91 -0.26
N ALA A 99 11.47 -1.96 -1.23
CA ALA A 99 11.86 -3.22 -1.88
C ALA A 99 12.49 -4.20 -0.89
N LEU A 100 13.36 -3.73 0.01
CA LEU A 100 13.99 -4.57 1.05
C LEU A 100 12.96 -5.11 2.04
N VAL A 101 12.05 -4.26 2.53
CA VAL A 101 11.01 -4.65 3.49
C VAL A 101 10.01 -5.62 2.86
N LEU A 102 9.46 -5.28 1.69
CA LEU A 102 8.50 -6.14 0.99
C LEU A 102 9.15 -7.45 0.52
N GLY A 103 10.40 -7.40 0.06
CA GLY A 103 11.16 -8.58 -0.31
C GLY A 103 11.42 -9.51 0.88
N GLY A 104 11.82 -8.95 2.02
CA GLY A 104 11.99 -9.70 3.27
C GLY A 104 10.68 -10.31 3.79
N ALA A 105 9.58 -9.56 3.69
CA ALA A 105 8.25 -10.05 4.03
C ALA A 105 7.81 -11.20 3.10
N LEU A 106 8.04 -11.08 1.79
CA LEU A 106 7.75 -12.12 0.81
C LEU A 106 8.55 -13.39 1.07
N LEU A 107 9.85 -13.27 1.33
CA LEU A 107 10.70 -14.40 1.66
C LEU A 107 10.20 -15.11 2.93
N THR A 108 9.92 -14.35 3.99
CA THR A 108 9.36 -14.87 5.24
C THR A 108 8.04 -15.62 5.00
N ALA A 109 7.12 -15.04 4.21
CA ALA A 109 5.85 -15.66 3.88
C ALA A 109 6.03 -16.97 3.11
N LEU A 110 6.92 -17.00 2.12
CA LEU A 110 7.22 -18.21 1.34
C LEU A 110 7.80 -19.33 2.20
N LEU A 111 8.72 -19.01 3.11
CA LEU A 111 9.30 -19.97 4.04
C LEU A 111 8.24 -20.50 5.03
N SER A 112 7.34 -19.64 5.50
CA SER A 112 6.30 -19.98 6.48
C SER A 112 5.27 -21.00 5.96
N ILE A 113 4.90 -20.96 4.66
CA ILE A 113 3.93 -21.90 4.06
C ILE A 113 4.40 -23.37 4.14
N GLY A 114 5.71 -23.60 4.11
CA GLY A 114 6.29 -24.93 4.22
C GLY A 114 6.27 -25.47 5.65
N ASP A 115 6.59 -24.62 6.62
CA ASP A 115 6.83 -25.04 7.99
C ASP A 115 5.56 -25.16 8.83
N THR A 116 4.60 -24.27 8.63
CA THR A 116 3.30 -24.29 9.34
C THR A 116 2.49 -25.57 9.09
N ARG A 117 2.72 -26.26 7.96
CA ARG A 117 2.07 -27.55 7.65
C ARG A 117 2.51 -28.70 8.54
N LYS A 118 3.62 -28.56 9.26
CA LYS A 118 4.17 -29.60 10.15
C LYS A 118 3.72 -29.45 11.61
N LEU A 119 3.01 -28.36 11.92
CA LEU A 119 2.59 -28.04 13.29
C LEU A 119 1.22 -28.66 13.60
N PRO A 120 1.04 -29.29 14.77
CA PRO A 120 -0.25 -29.65 15.33
C PRO A 120 -1.22 -28.46 15.39
N ALA A 121 -2.51 -28.74 15.30
CA ALA A 121 -3.54 -27.71 15.39
C ALA A 121 -3.46 -26.96 16.73
N GLY A 122 -3.25 -25.64 16.69
CA GLY A 122 -3.17 -24.78 17.87
C GLY A 122 -1.76 -24.30 18.25
N GLU A 123 -0.72 -24.74 17.54
CA GLU A 123 0.65 -24.25 17.71
C GLU A 123 0.98 -23.24 16.59
N PHE A 124 1.46 -22.05 16.98
CA PHE A 124 1.86 -20.95 16.10
C PHE A 124 3.30 -20.52 16.37
#